data_AF-A0A2G2IEU0-F1
#
_entry.id   AF-A0A2G2IEU0-F1
#
_cell.length_a   1.000
_cell.length_b   1.000
_cell.length_c   1.000
_cell.angle_alpha   90.00
_cell.angle_beta   90.00
_cell.angle_gamma   90.00
#
_symmetry.space_group_name_H-M   'P 1'
#
loop_
_entity.id
_entity.type
_entity.pdbx_description
1 polymer ?
#
loop_
_entity_poly.entity_id
_entity_poly.type
_entity_poly.pdbx_seq_one_letter_code
_entity_poly.pdbx_strand_id
1 'polypeptide(L)' 'MTSRNAIYEQKMRDKCLKKITLWIPEHCADDLKLMASICCDNKDLIPSTVRSLTTGRMKGINS' A
#
# COMPACT_ATOMS: atom_id res chain seq x y z
N MET A 1 -10.01 4.45 -29.23
CA MET A 1 -10.70 4.26 -27.94
C MET A 1 -9.66 3.97 -26.86
N THR A 2 -9.60 4.80 -25.82
CA THR A 2 -8.74 4.54 -24.66
C THR A 2 -9.34 3.39 -23.85
N SER A 3 -8.54 2.40 -23.46
CA SER A 3 -9.04 1.26 -22.69
C SER A 3 -9.50 1.69 -21.29
N ARG A 4 -10.42 0.93 -20.68
CA ARG A 4 -10.87 1.17 -19.30
C ARG A 4 -9.69 1.24 -18.32
N ASN A 5 -8.68 0.39 -18.53
CA ASN A 5 -7.47 0.40 -17.73
C ASN A 5 -6.67 1.69 -17.89
N ALA A 6 -6.51 2.19 -19.13
CA ALA A 6 -5.80 3.44 -19.38
C ALA A 6 -6.50 4.65 -18.72
N ILE A 7 -7.83 4.69 -18.75
CA ILE A 7 -8.62 5.73 -18.06
C ILE A 7 -8.44 5.63 -16.54
N TYR A 8 -8.48 4.43 -15.98
CA TYR A 8 -8.25 4.21 -14.55
C TYR A 8 -6.85 4.65 -14.12
N GLU A 9 -5.81 4.24 -14.85
CA GLU A 9 -4.43 4.61 -14.52
C GLU A 9 -4.20 6.12 -14.62
N GLN A 10 -4.80 6.79 -15.62
CA GLN A 10 -4.73 8.25 -15.71
C GLN A 10 -5.37 8.90 -14.49
N LYS A 11 -6.57 8.48 -14.09
CA LYS A 11 -7.24 8.99 -12.87
C LYS A 11 -6.39 8.79 -11.60
N MET A 12 -5.65 7.69 -11.49
CA MET A 12 -4.76 7.46 -10.35
C MET A 12 -3.55 8.40 -10.39
N ARG A 13 -2.96 8.64 -11.57
CA ARG A 13 -1.88 9.61 -11.75
C ARG A 13 -2.33 11.04 -11.44
N ASP A 14 -3.55 11.41 -11.82
CA ASP A 14 -4.13 12.72 -11.53
C ASP A 14 -4.33 12.95 -10.02
N LYS A 15 -4.48 11.87 -9.23
CA LYS A 15 -4.47 11.90 -7.76
C LYS A 15 -3.06 11.96 -7.13
N CYS A 16 -2.02 12.05 -7.96
CA CYS A 16 -0.61 11.94 -7.60
C CYS A 16 -0.22 10.57 -7.02
N LEU A 17 -0.92 9.50 -7.40
CA LEU A 17 -0.58 8.13 -6.98
C LEU A 17 0.39 7.46 -7.96
N LYS A 18 1.32 6.69 -7.42
CA LYS A 18 2.29 5.91 -8.18
C LYS A 18 1.95 4.43 -8.11
N LYS A 19 1.86 3.77 -9.27
CA LYS A 19 1.73 2.31 -9.35
C LYS A 19 3.08 1.65 -9.05
N ILE A 20 3.09 0.73 -8.09
CA ILE A 20 4.27 -0.04 -7.69
C ILE A 20 3.89 -1.53 -7.72
N THR A 21 4.78 -2.37 -8.24
CA THR A 21 4.65 -3.84 -8.21
C THR A 21 5.62 -4.39 -7.18
N LEU A 22 5.13 -5.17 -6.22
CA LEU A 22 5.92 -5.77 -5.13
C LEU A 22 5.63 -7.26 -5.04
N TRP A 23 6.63 -8.04 -4.64
CA TRP A 23 6.47 -9.43 -4.21
C TRP A 23 6.23 -9.45 -2.70
N ILE A 24 5.13 -10.06 -2.27
CA ILE A 24 4.70 -10.08 -0.86
C ILE A 24 4.22 -11.49 -0.46
N PRO A 25 4.30 -11.88 0.81
CA PRO A 25 3.68 -13.11 1.29
C PRO A 25 2.16 -13.07 1.12
N GLU A 26 1.58 -14.19 0.66
CA GLU A 26 0.13 -14.28 0.38
C GLU A 26 -0.73 -14.00 1.63
N HIS A 27 -0.34 -14.56 2.77
CA HIS A 27 -1.11 -14.46 4.01
C HIS A 27 -1.23 -13.04 4.58
N CYS A 28 -0.40 -12.09 4.15
CA CYS A 28 -0.46 -10.69 4.61
C CYS A 28 -0.83 -9.71 3.49
N ALA A 29 -1.23 -10.22 2.31
CA ALA A 29 -1.52 -9.38 1.15
C ALA A 29 -2.65 -8.37 1.41
N ASP A 30 -3.68 -8.77 2.13
CA ASP A 30 -4.84 -7.90 2.38
C ASP A 30 -4.52 -6.80 3.41
N ASP A 31 -3.73 -7.09 4.44
CA ASP A 31 -3.24 -6.09 5.39
C ASP A 31 -2.37 -5.02 4.70
N LEU A 32 -1.47 -5.45 3.80
CA LEU A 32 -0.61 -4.53 3.05
C LEU A 32 -1.41 -3.66 2.06
N LYS A 33 -2.45 -4.21 1.43
CA LYS A 33 -3.38 -3.43 0.59
C LYS A 33 -4.15 -2.39 1.41
N LEU A 34 -4.65 -2.79 2.58
CA LEU A 34 -5.38 -1.89 3.47
C LEU A 34 -4.48 -0.75 3.96
N MET A 35 -3.27 -1.07 4.41
CA MET A 35 -2.25 -0.08 4.80
C MET A 35 -1.99 0.91 3.66
N ALA A 36 -1.79 0.42 2.43
CA ALA A 36 -1.56 1.28 1.27
C ALA A 36 -2.76 2.20 1.00
N SER A 37 -4.00 1.70 1.13
CA SER A 37 -5.21 2.52 0.98
C SER A 37 -5.25 3.64 2.02
N ILE A 38 -4.99 3.33 3.29
CA ILE A 38 -5.01 4.31 4.37
C ILE A 38 -3.99 5.44 4.11
N CYS A 39 -2.78 5.12 3.66
CA CYS A 39 -1.78 6.14 3.30
C CYS A 39 -2.14 6.93 2.03
N CYS A 40 -2.88 6.33 1.09
CA CYS A 40 -3.37 7.07 -0.08
C CYS A 40 -4.46 8.08 0.29
N ASP A 41 -5.33 7.71 1.24
CA ASP A 41 -6.42 8.56 1.73
C ASP A 41 -5.90 9.64 2.71
N ASN A 42 -4.86 9.33 3.48
CA ASN A 42 -4.23 10.21 4.47
C ASN A 42 -2.75 10.43 4.13
N LYS A 43 -2.46 11.45 3.31
CA LYS A 43 -1.13 11.69 2.70
C LYS A 43 -0.02 12.05 3.70
N ASP A 44 -0.37 12.34 4.95
CA ASP A 44 0.53 12.64 6.07
C ASP A 44 0.93 11.38 6.86
N LEU A 45 0.27 10.25 6.64
CA LEU A 45 0.58 8.98 7.29
C LEU A 45 1.55 8.14 6.46
N ILE A 46 2.59 7.64 7.13
CA ILE A 46 3.50 6.62 6.58
C ILE A 46 3.60 5.44 7.56
N PRO A 47 3.82 4.20 7.05
CA PRO A 47 4.06 3.06 7.91
C PRO A 47 5.36 3.24 8.73
N SER A 48 5.30 2.99 10.04
CA SER A 48 6.45 3.10 10.94
C SER A 48 6.80 1.79 11.66
N THR A 49 5.86 0.85 11.74
CA THR A 49 6.02 -0.42 12.46
C THR A 49 5.34 -1.58 11.73
N VAL A 50 5.84 -2.80 11.92
CA VAL A 50 5.22 -4.05 11.48
C VAL A 50 4.99 -4.98 12.68
N ARG A 51 4.01 -5.86 12.60
CA ARG A 51 3.69 -6.81 13.68
C ARG A 51 4.24 -8.20 13.37
N SER A 52 4.93 -8.82 14.33
CA SER A 52 5.29 -10.23 14.26
C SER A 52 4.03 -11.10 14.44
N LEU A 53 3.75 -11.98 13.47
CA LEU A 53 2.63 -12.93 13.58
C LEU A 53 2.90 -14.05 14.60
N THR A 54 4.16 -14.38 14.84
CA THR A 54 4.56 -15.43 15.81
C THR A 54 4.53 -14.93 17.25
N THR A 55 5.02 -13.71 17.49
CA THR A 55 5.20 -13.18 18.86
C THR A 55 4.22 -12.08 19.24
N GLY A 56 3.49 -11.52 18.27
CA GLY A 56 2.61 -10.38 18.45
C GLY A 56 3.31 -9.04 18.64
N ARG A 57 4.65 -9.02 18.80
CA ARG A 57 5.44 -7.81 19.05
C ARG A 57 5.49 -6.91 17.82
N MET A 58 5.51 -5.60 18.06
CA MET A 58 5.75 -4.60 17.03
C MET A 58 7.25 -4.41 16.80
N LYS A 59 7.67 -4.34 15.54
CA LYS A 59 9.04 -4.03 15.12
C LYS A 59 9.02 -2.73 14.33
N GLY A 60 9.87 -1.77 14.69
CA GLY A 60 10.04 -0.54 13.91
C GLY A 60 10.63 -0.83 12.54
N ILE A 61 10.17 -0.11 11.51
CA ILE A 61 10.66 -0.28 10.14
C ILE A 61 12.07 0.33 9.96
N ASN A 62 12.38 1.40 10.70
CA ASN A 62 13.64 2.14 10.63
C ASN A 62 14.56 1.92 11.84
N SER A 63 14.32 0.88 12.64
CA SER A 63 15.04 0.56 13.89
C SER A 63 15.83 -0.73 13.79
#